data_AF-X1INW9-F1
#
_entry.id   AF-X1INW9-F1
#
_cell.length_a   1.000
_cell.length_b   1.000
_cell.length_c   1.000
_cell.angle_alpha   90.00
_cell.angle_beta   90.00
_cell.angle_gamma   90.00
#
_symmetry.space_group_name_H-M   'P 1'
#
loop_
_entity.id
_entity.type
_entity.pdbx_description
1 polymer ?
#
loop_
_entity_poly.entity_id
_entity_poly.type
_entity_poly.pdbx_seq_one_letter_code
_entity_poly.pdbx_strand_id
1 'polypeptide(L)'
;GGVMDDNHPLKKIVEMQKKGIHRGIYSVCSSNEYVIEATLERALKDNDYVLIESTVNQVNQLGGYSGMKPEGFKEFIFKIAKKTNFPSSKIMLGGDHLGPLVWQNENSETAMYNTHELIRQYVLAGFTKIHIDTSMRLGDDNREDPLGASIIAERGTALCRTAVNTFKKLKISNPSAKPLVYVIGSEVPIPGGSQDAEKGIQITKVHDFIETVEVFEKTFKKYSLDKV
;
A
#
# COMPACT_ATOMS: atom_id res chain seq x y z
N GLY A 1 -21.83 -12.33 10.64
CA GLY A 1 -20.64 -11.75 9.99
C GLY A 1 -20.73 -10.25 10.12
N GLY A 2 -19.86 -9.63 10.91
CA GLY A 2 -19.90 -8.19 11.15
C GLY A 2 -19.55 -7.43 9.88
N VAL A 3 -20.45 -6.53 9.48
CA VAL A 3 -20.17 -5.53 8.45
C VAL A 3 -18.96 -4.74 8.93
N MET A 4 -17.86 -4.76 8.18
CA MET A 4 -16.74 -3.86 8.46
C MET A 4 -17.27 -2.43 8.32
N ASP A 5 -17.11 -1.61 9.35
CA ASP A 5 -17.39 -0.18 9.27
C ASP A 5 -16.60 0.40 8.08
N ASP A 6 -17.30 0.77 7.01
CA ASP A 6 -16.72 1.02 5.68
C ASP A 6 -16.23 2.46 5.48
N ASN A 7 -16.11 3.20 6.59
CA ASN A 7 -16.03 4.66 6.60
C ASN A 7 -14.60 5.22 6.40
N HIS A 8 -13.80 4.59 5.53
CA HIS A 8 -12.45 5.08 5.24
C HIS A 8 -12.51 6.40 4.44
N PRO A 9 -11.78 7.47 4.81
CA PRO A 9 -11.84 8.74 4.08
C PRO A 9 -11.50 8.63 2.59
N LEU A 10 -10.60 7.71 2.21
CA LEU A 10 -10.31 7.42 0.79
C LEU A 10 -11.53 6.87 0.03
N LYS A 11 -12.37 6.02 0.65
CA LYS A 11 -13.58 5.51 0.01
C LYS A 11 -14.58 6.65 -0.28
N LYS A 12 -14.70 7.62 0.64
CA LYS A 12 -15.51 8.83 0.41
C LYS A 12 -15.04 9.66 -0.77
N ILE A 13 -13.73 9.78 -0.98
CA ILE A 13 -13.18 10.48 -2.15
C ILE A 13 -13.61 9.79 -3.44
N VAL A 14 -13.50 8.46 -3.50
CA VAL A 14 -13.96 7.66 -4.65
C VAL A 14 -15.48 7.79 -4.86
N GLU A 15 -16.27 7.75 -3.79
CA GLU A 15 -17.73 7.95 -3.86
C GLU A 15 -18.11 9.33 -4.42
N MET A 16 -17.42 10.40 -3.99
CA MET A 16 -17.63 11.75 -4.51
C MET A 16 -17.25 11.83 -5.99
N GLN A 17 -16.13 11.24 -6.37
CA GLN A 17 -15.69 11.18 -7.77
C GLN A 17 -16.70 10.44 -8.65
N LYS A 18 -17.26 9.32 -8.19
CA LYS A 18 -18.34 8.59 -8.87
C LYS A 18 -19.65 9.38 -8.99
N LYS A 19 -19.84 10.41 -8.17
CA LYS A 19 -20.97 11.36 -8.24
C LYS A 19 -20.67 12.59 -9.12
N GLY A 20 -19.54 12.61 -9.82
CA GLY A 20 -19.14 13.72 -10.70
C GLY A 20 -18.50 14.91 -9.98
N ILE A 21 -18.18 14.78 -8.69
CA ILE A 21 -17.46 15.81 -7.94
C ILE A 21 -15.96 15.63 -8.22
N HIS A 22 -15.32 16.67 -8.77
CA HIS A 22 -13.88 16.69 -9.05
C HIS A 22 -13.06 16.75 -7.75
N ARG A 23 -12.91 15.60 -7.08
CA ARG A 23 -12.14 15.47 -5.85
C ARG A 23 -11.12 14.35 -6.01
N GLY A 24 -9.89 14.64 -5.61
CA GLY A 24 -8.81 13.67 -5.51
C GLY A 24 -8.08 13.84 -4.18
N ILE A 25 -6.98 13.12 -4.04
CA ILE A 25 -6.04 13.27 -2.93
C ILE A 25 -4.63 13.10 -3.50
N TYR A 26 -3.71 13.95 -3.06
CA TYR A 26 -2.30 13.75 -3.33
C TYR A 26 -1.75 12.70 -2.35
N SER A 27 -0.89 11.80 -2.84
CA SER A 27 -0.14 10.87 -1.99
C SER A 27 1.29 11.37 -1.82
N VAL A 28 1.71 11.65 -0.58
CA VAL A 28 3.06 12.15 -0.29
C VAL A 28 3.98 10.98 0.07
N CYS A 29 4.74 10.52 -0.92
CA CYS A 29 5.72 9.43 -0.77
C CYS A 29 7.12 9.98 -0.40
N SER A 30 7.28 10.55 0.79
CA SER A 30 8.55 11.16 1.22
C SER A 30 8.84 10.91 2.70
N SER A 31 10.11 10.71 3.06
CA SER A 31 10.59 10.71 4.45
C SER A 31 11.37 11.98 4.80
N ASN A 32 11.38 12.98 3.93
CA ASN A 32 12.04 14.24 4.25
C ASN A 32 11.18 15.05 5.21
N GLU A 33 11.73 15.41 6.37
CA GLU A 33 11.02 16.13 7.43
C GLU A 33 10.37 17.42 6.93
N TYR A 34 11.08 18.22 6.12
CA TYR A 34 10.55 19.49 5.60
C TYR A 34 9.41 19.29 4.61
N VAL A 35 9.46 18.21 3.81
CA VAL A 35 8.36 17.87 2.88
C VAL A 35 7.12 17.46 3.66
N ILE A 36 7.28 16.64 4.70
CA ILE A 36 6.16 16.24 5.56
C ILE A 36 5.61 17.46 6.31
N GLU A 37 6.45 18.32 6.88
CA GLU A 37 6.04 19.55 7.55
C GLU A 37 5.20 20.45 6.62
N ALA A 38 5.73 20.77 5.43
CA ALA A 38 5.02 21.58 4.43
C ALA A 38 3.68 20.96 4.01
N THR A 39 3.64 19.63 3.89
CA THR A 39 2.41 18.88 3.59
C THR A 39 1.36 19.07 4.68
N LEU A 40 1.75 18.93 5.95
CA LEU A 40 0.84 19.07 7.08
C LEU A 40 0.34 20.51 7.23
N GLU A 41 1.20 21.50 7.04
CA GLU A 41 0.81 22.92 7.06
C GLU A 41 -0.18 23.27 5.96
N ARG A 42 0.02 22.75 4.74
CA ARG A 42 -0.92 22.95 3.63
C ARG A 42 -2.28 22.30 3.94
N ALA A 43 -2.28 21.04 4.36
CA ALA A 43 -3.50 20.32 4.71
C ALA A 43 -4.26 20.99 5.88
N LEU A 44 -3.53 21.59 6.83
CA LEU A 44 -4.14 22.36 7.92
C LEU A 44 -4.92 23.56 7.40
N LYS A 45 -4.33 24.33 6.48
CA LYS A 45 -4.98 25.48 5.83
C LYS A 45 -6.22 25.09 5.04
N ASP A 46 -6.18 23.92 4.40
CA ASP A 46 -7.31 23.39 3.61
C ASP A 46 -8.37 22.68 4.46
N ASN A 47 -8.09 22.46 5.75
CA ASN A 47 -8.91 21.66 6.65
C ASN A 47 -9.19 20.23 6.12
N ASP A 48 -8.28 19.66 5.33
CA ASP A 48 -8.46 18.36 4.67
C ASP A 48 -7.64 17.24 5.35
N TYR A 49 -7.83 16.01 4.87
CA TYR A 49 -7.01 14.86 5.21
C TYR A 49 -5.67 14.90 4.47
N VAL A 50 -4.66 14.23 5.03
CA VAL A 50 -3.38 14.01 4.37
C VAL A 50 -3.14 12.50 4.21
N LEU A 51 -2.64 12.10 3.04
CA LEU A 51 -2.11 10.75 2.79
C LEU A 51 -0.59 10.84 2.68
N ILE A 52 0.10 10.16 3.59
CA ILE A 52 1.56 10.04 3.59
C ILE A 52 1.90 8.56 3.44
N GLU A 53 2.74 8.25 2.47
CA GLU A 53 3.13 6.87 2.17
C GLU A 53 4.63 6.65 2.33
N SER A 54 5.00 5.43 2.73
CA SER A 54 6.38 4.96 2.67
C SER A 54 6.51 3.83 1.67
N THR A 55 7.60 3.82 0.91
CA THR A 55 7.93 2.69 0.02
C THR A 55 8.58 1.55 0.82
N VAL A 56 8.49 0.32 0.30
CA VAL A 56 9.09 -0.86 0.92
C VAL A 56 10.62 -0.76 1.11
N ASN A 57 11.32 -0.04 0.23
CA ASN A 57 12.76 0.19 0.34
C ASN A 57 13.10 1.18 1.46
N GLN A 58 12.25 2.19 1.65
CA GLN A 58 12.42 3.23 2.65
C GLN A 58 12.17 2.71 4.06
N VAL A 59 11.03 2.05 4.25
CA VAL A 59 10.55 1.57 5.55
C VAL A 59 10.12 0.10 5.41
N ASN A 60 10.76 -0.78 6.16
CA ASN A 60 10.39 -2.20 6.23
C ASN A 60 10.70 -2.77 7.63
N GLN A 61 10.43 -4.06 7.84
CA GLN A 61 10.61 -4.71 9.14
C GLN A 61 12.06 -4.72 9.66
N LEU A 62 13.03 -4.49 8.77
CA LEU A 62 14.46 -4.43 9.07
C LEU A 62 14.97 -2.98 9.19
N GLY A 63 14.12 -1.98 8.91
CA GLY A 63 14.46 -0.56 8.95
C GLY A 63 14.58 0.11 7.58
N GLY A 64 14.65 -0.65 6.48
CA GLY A 64 14.91 -0.09 5.14
C GLY A 64 16.17 0.78 5.09
N TYR A 65 16.28 1.64 4.07
CA TYR A 65 17.39 2.60 4.01
C TYR A 65 17.23 3.77 5.01
N SER A 66 16.02 4.01 5.54
CA SER A 66 15.80 5.09 6.51
C SER A 66 16.13 4.69 7.95
N GLY A 67 16.42 3.42 8.21
CA GLY A 67 16.56 2.86 9.56
C GLY A 67 15.24 2.80 10.36
N MET A 68 14.09 3.03 9.73
CA MET A 68 12.78 3.06 10.40
C MET A 68 11.96 1.81 10.07
N LYS A 69 11.37 1.21 11.11
CA LYS A 69 10.27 0.26 10.97
C LYS A 69 8.94 1.02 10.80
N PRO A 70 7.85 0.38 10.37
CA PRO A 70 6.56 1.06 10.17
C PRO A 70 6.08 1.88 11.38
N GLU A 71 6.21 1.36 12.60
CA GLU A 71 5.86 2.11 13.82
C GLU A 71 6.74 3.36 13.99
N GLY A 72 8.04 3.24 13.74
CA GLY A 72 8.97 4.38 13.82
C GLY A 72 8.65 5.46 12.79
N PHE A 73 8.23 5.08 11.57
CA PHE A 73 7.80 6.04 10.56
C PHE A 73 6.52 6.78 10.96
N LYS A 74 5.56 6.08 11.56
CA LYS A 74 4.35 6.70 12.14
C LYS A 74 4.71 7.68 13.25
N GLU A 75 5.58 7.29 14.19
CA GLU A 75 6.03 8.15 15.29
C GLU A 75 6.73 9.40 14.76
N PHE A 76 7.58 9.24 13.75
CA PHE A 76 8.24 10.33 13.04
C PHE A 76 7.22 11.33 12.47
N ILE A 77 6.21 10.86 11.73
CA ILE A 77 5.15 11.73 11.18
C ILE A 77 4.36 12.41 12.30
N PHE A 78 4.01 11.68 13.36
CA PHE A 78 3.19 12.22 14.45
C PHE A 78 3.93 13.26 15.28
N LYS A 79 5.25 13.16 15.39
CA LYS A 79 6.10 14.20 15.98
C LYS A 79 6.04 15.49 15.16
N ILE A 80 6.10 15.40 13.84
CA ILE A 80 5.98 16.56 12.95
C ILE A 80 4.56 17.14 13.02
N ALA A 81 3.53 16.29 13.06
CA ALA A 81 2.15 16.74 13.23
C ALA A 81 1.93 17.52 14.54
N LYS A 82 2.58 17.10 15.63
CA LYS A 82 2.57 17.85 16.88
C LYS A 82 3.25 19.22 16.72
N LYS A 83 4.36 19.30 16.00
CA LYS A 83 5.07 20.57 15.72
C LYS A 83 4.20 21.54 14.92
N THR A 84 3.45 21.04 13.93
CA THR A 84 2.59 21.85 13.06
C THR A 84 1.15 22.04 13.60
N ASN A 85 0.84 21.52 14.78
CA ASN A 85 -0.52 21.46 15.34
C ASN A 85 -1.56 20.79 14.41
N PHE A 86 -1.12 19.86 13.56
CA PHE A 86 -2.02 19.12 12.67
C PHE A 86 -2.71 17.97 13.43
N PRO A 87 -4.04 17.80 13.30
CA PRO A 87 -4.76 16.75 14.00
C PRO A 87 -4.39 15.36 13.45
N SER A 88 -3.81 14.51 14.30
CA SER A 88 -3.39 13.15 13.93
C SER A 88 -4.53 12.28 13.38
N SER A 89 -5.78 12.55 13.78
CA SER A 89 -6.97 11.86 13.26
C SER A 89 -7.22 12.08 11.76
N LYS A 90 -6.65 13.14 11.18
CA LYS A 90 -6.70 13.45 9.74
C LYS A 90 -5.49 12.93 8.94
N ILE A 91 -4.55 12.27 9.59
CA ILE A 91 -3.43 11.60 8.92
C ILE A 91 -3.87 10.20 8.49
N MET A 92 -3.66 9.89 7.23
CA MET A 92 -3.74 8.54 6.67
C MET A 92 -2.34 8.10 6.31
N LEU A 93 -1.95 6.92 6.79
CA LEU A 93 -0.68 6.29 6.49
C LEU A 93 -0.90 5.20 5.45
N GLY A 94 -0.11 5.24 4.38
CA GLY A 94 -0.11 4.22 3.33
C GLY A 94 1.23 3.55 3.13
N GLY A 95 1.20 2.29 2.72
CA GLY A 95 2.39 1.59 2.27
C GLY A 95 2.35 1.44 0.76
N ASP A 96 3.45 1.81 0.12
CA ASP A 96 3.60 1.84 -1.33
C ASP A 96 4.46 0.67 -1.83
N HIS A 97 4.00 0.00 -2.88
CA HIS A 97 4.58 -1.23 -3.44
C HIS A 97 4.96 -2.27 -2.36
N LEU A 98 4.04 -2.58 -1.45
CA LEU A 98 4.27 -3.61 -0.44
C LEU A 98 4.22 -5.00 -1.09
N GLY A 99 5.40 -5.56 -1.24
CA GLY A 99 5.65 -6.77 -2.00
C GLY A 99 7.03 -7.36 -1.76
N PRO A 100 7.36 -8.46 -2.42
CA PRO A 100 8.66 -9.12 -2.27
C PRO A 100 9.82 -8.41 -2.99
N LEU A 101 9.68 -7.14 -3.38
CA LEU A 101 10.71 -6.37 -4.10
C LEU A 101 12.07 -6.40 -3.41
N VAL A 102 12.10 -6.21 -2.08
CA VAL A 102 13.34 -6.20 -1.29
C VAL A 102 14.04 -7.57 -1.31
N TRP A 103 13.27 -8.65 -1.46
CA TRP A 103 13.74 -10.04 -1.46
C TRP A 103 13.63 -10.68 -2.84
N GLN A 104 13.61 -9.89 -3.92
CA GLN A 104 13.37 -10.40 -5.28
C GLN A 104 14.41 -11.41 -5.77
N ASN A 105 15.60 -11.42 -5.16
CA ASN A 105 16.66 -12.37 -5.49
C ASN A 105 16.58 -13.67 -4.68
N GLU A 106 15.69 -13.75 -3.70
CA GLU A 106 15.43 -14.96 -2.91
C GLU A 106 14.39 -15.84 -3.62
N ASN A 107 14.32 -17.13 -3.26
CA ASN A 107 13.24 -17.99 -3.73
C ASN A 107 11.87 -17.51 -3.23
N SER A 108 10.81 -17.91 -3.93
CA SER A 108 9.46 -17.46 -3.69
C SER A 108 8.95 -17.70 -2.27
N GLU A 109 9.31 -18.83 -1.66
CA GLU A 109 8.94 -19.16 -0.28
C GLU A 109 9.53 -18.14 0.71
N THR A 110 10.84 -17.88 0.62
CA THR A 110 11.56 -17.00 1.55
C THR A 110 11.13 -15.54 1.35
N ALA A 111 11.03 -15.10 0.10
CA ALA A 111 10.61 -13.74 -0.22
C ALA A 111 9.16 -13.46 0.24
N MET A 112 8.24 -14.41 0.05
CA MET A 112 6.86 -14.26 0.50
C MET A 112 6.75 -14.34 2.03
N TYR A 113 7.54 -15.18 2.70
CA TYR A 113 7.61 -15.22 4.16
C TYR A 113 7.98 -13.84 4.74
N ASN A 114 9.04 -13.23 4.21
CA ASN A 114 9.47 -11.89 4.61
C ASN A 114 8.40 -10.82 4.30
N THR A 115 7.72 -10.94 3.17
CA THR A 115 6.67 -9.99 2.76
C THR A 115 5.41 -10.11 3.62
N HIS A 116 5.07 -11.31 4.12
CA HIS A 116 3.99 -11.48 5.08
C HIS A 116 4.28 -10.73 6.39
N GLU A 117 5.52 -10.77 6.88
CA GLU A 117 5.93 -10.03 8.07
C GLU A 117 5.91 -8.52 7.83
N LEU A 118 6.37 -8.06 6.64
CA LEU A 118 6.26 -6.67 6.21
C LEU A 118 4.81 -6.17 6.32
N ILE A 119 3.86 -6.85 5.67
CA ILE A 119 2.44 -6.49 5.69
C ILE A 119 1.90 -6.46 7.11
N ARG A 120 2.28 -7.44 7.94
CA ARG A 120 1.86 -7.50 9.35
C ARG A 120 2.31 -6.26 10.11
N GLN A 121 3.56 -5.82 9.96
CA GLN A 121 4.07 -4.65 10.67
C GLN A 121 3.42 -3.34 10.20
N TYR A 122 3.18 -3.18 8.90
CA TYR A 122 2.45 -2.03 8.37
C TYR A 122 1.03 -1.94 8.95
N VAL A 123 0.28 -3.05 8.92
CA VAL A 123 -1.08 -3.08 9.47
C VAL A 123 -1.08 -2.83 10.98
N LEU A 124 -0.18 -3.46 11.74
CA LEU A 124 -0.09 -3.25 13.20
C LEU A 124 0.30 -1.82 13.57
N ALA A 125 1.13 -1.17 12.76
CA ALA A 125 1.48 0.23 12.96
C ALA A 125 0.31 1.19 12.68
N GLY A 126 -0.78 0.71 12.05
CA GLY A 126 -1.96 1.51 11.75
C GLY A 126 -1.94 2.13 10.35
N PHE A 127 -1.16 1.57 9.43
CA PHE A 127 -1.26 1.88 8.01
C PHE A 127 -2.56 1.29 7.47
N THR A 128 -3.29 2.12 6.74
CA THR A 128 -4.68 1.84 6.35
C THR A 128 -4.86 1.80 4.84
N LYS A 129 -3.96 2.43 4.07
CA LYS A 129 -3.84 2.18 2.62
C LYS A 129 -2.70 1.21 2.37
N ILE A 130 -2.98 0.07 1.74
CA ILE A 130 -2.00 -0.99 1.48
C ILE A 130 -1.94 -1.20 -0.04
N HIS A 131 -0.87 -0.73 -0.68
CA HIS A 131 -0.58 -1.07 -2.08
C HIS A 131 0.11 -2.43 -2.11
N ILE A 132 -0.57 -3.46 -2.61
CA ILE A 132 -0.02 -4.81 -2.76
C ILE A 132 0.50 -4.96 -4.18
N ASP A 133 1.82 -5.02 -4.31
CA ASP A 133 2.49 -5.25 -5.60
C ASP A 133 3.33 -6.52 -5.54
N THR A 134 2.91 -7.54 -6.28
CA THR A 134 3.59 -8.84 -6.40
C THR A 134 3.99 -9.13 -7.84
N SER A 135 4.17 -8.09 -8.65
CA SER A 135 4.45 -8.17 -10.09
C SER A 135 5.91 -8.49 -10.42
N MET A 136 6.82 -8.36 -9.46
CA MET A 136 8.24 -8.68 -9.66
C MET A 136 8.50 -10.18 -9.65
N ARG A 137 9.53 -10.59 -10.39
CA ARG A 137 10.05 -11.97 -10.37
C ARG A 137 10.86 -12.23 -9.12
N LEU A 138 10.77 -13.46 -8.64
CA LEU A 138 11.55 -14.01 -7.55
C LEU A 138 12.66 -14.93 -8.09
N GLY A 139 13.55 -15.39 -7.23
CA GLY A 139 14.77 -16.11 -7.60
C GLY A 139 14.51 -17.43 -8.34
N ASP A 140 13.37 -18.06 -8.08
CA ASP A 140 12.93 -19.34 -8.65
C ASP A 140 11.82 -19.17 -9.72
N ASP A 141 11.42 -17.94 -10.05
CA ASP A 141 10.49 -17.70 -11.16
C ASP A 141 11.18 -17.95 -12.51
N ASN A 142 10.45 -18.57 -13.44
CA ASN A 142 10.89 -18.75 -14.83
C ASN A 142 11.31 -17.38 -15.41
N ARG A 143 12.49 -17.31 -16.02
CA ARG A 143 13.04 -16.09 -16.61
C ARG A 143 12.71 -15.92 -18.09
N GLU A 144 12.29 -16.99 -18.76
CA GLU A 144 12.01 -17.02 -20.20
C GLU A 144 10.68 -16.37 -20.56
N ASP A 145 9.64 -16.57 -19.75
CA ASP A 145 8.27 -16.09 -20.01
C ASP A 145 7.88 -14.95 -19.05
N PRO A 146 7.08 -13.94 -19.45
CA PRO A 146 6.50 -12.95 -18.54
C PRO A 146 5.89 -13.58 -17.29
N LEU A 147 6.01 -12.92 -16.13
CA LEU A 147 5.41 -13.43 -14.90
C LEU A 147 3.88 -13.46 -15.09
N GLY A 148 3.29 -14.66 -14.98
CA GLY A 148 1.87 -14.84 -15.26
C GLY A 148 0.98 -14.07 -14.28
N ALA A 149 -0.08 -13.43 -14.79
CA ALA A 149 -1.05 -12.68 -13.99
C ALA A 149 -1.66 -13.51 -12.84
N SER A 150 -1.81 -14.83 -13.04
CA SER A 150 -2.27 -15.76 -12.01
C SER A 150 -1.31 -15.84 -10.82
N ILE A 151 0.01 -15.91 -11.05
CA ILE A 151 1.02 -15.95 -10.00
C ILE A 151 1.00 -14.63 -9.21
N ILE A 152 0.93 -13.50 -9.93
CA ILE A 152 0.83 -12.17 -9.32
C ILE A 152 -0.40 -12.11 -8.41
N ALA A 153 -1.57 -12.51 -8.91
CA ALA A 153 -2.80 -12.49 -8.14
C ALA A 153 -2.79 -13.46 -6.95
N GLU A 154 -2.24 -14.67 -7.10
CA GLU A 154 -2.13 -15.65 -6.01
C GLU A 154 -1.25 -15.10 -4.86
N ARG A 155 -0.08 -14.55 -5.20
CA ARG A 155 0.81 -13.89 -4.22
C ARG A 155 0.12 -12.68 -3.56
N GLY A 156 -0.48 -11.80 -4.36
CA GLY A 156 -1.15 -10.61 -3.85
C GLY A 156 -2.34 -10.94 -2.94
N THR A 157 -3.12 -11.97 -3.29
CA THR A 157 -4.23 -12.45 -2.48
C THR A 157 -3.75 -13.05 -1.16
N ALA A 158 -2.62 -13.77 -1.16
CA ALA A 158 -2.01 -14.28 0.06
C ALA A 158 -1.61 -13.13 1.01
N LEU A 159 -0.99 -12.06 0.49
CA LEU A 159 -0.62 -10.88 1.28
C LEU A 159 -1.86 -10.14 1.80
N CYS A 160 -2.89 -9.98 0.98
CA CYS A 160 -4.17 -9.40 1.37
C CYS A 160 -4.81 -10.18 2.53
N ARG A 161 -4.78 -11.51 2.47
CA ARG A 161 -5.26 -12.37 3.56
C ARG A 161 -4.51 -12.11 4.86
N THR A 162 -3.18 -11.92 4.79
CA THR A 162 -2.37 -11.58 5.96
C THR A 162 -2.73 -10.21 6.51
N ALA A 163 -2.95 -9.21 5.67
CA ALA A 163 -3.44 -7.89 6.09
C ALA A 163 -4.79 -7.98 6.81
N VAL A 164 -5.77 -8.66 6.21
CA VAL A 164 -7.12 -8.86 6.80
C VAL A 164 -7.04 -9.57 8.14
N ASN A 165 -6.30 -10.66 8.24
CA ASN A 165 -6.17 -11.42 9.49
C ASN A 165 -5.46 -10.62 10.58
N THR A 166 -4.44 -9.85 10.20
CA THR A 166 -3.73 -8.95 11.13
C THR A 166 -4.65 -7.84 11.60
N PHE A 167 -5.42 -7.23 10.70
CA PHE A 167 -6.36 -6.18 11.03
C PHE A 167 -7.48 -6.66 11.98
N LYS A 168 -8.01 -7.87 11.76
CA LYS A 168 -8.98 -8.48 12.69
C LYS A 168 -8.42 -8.58 14.11
N LYS A 169 -7.15 -8.97 14.27
CA LYS A 169 -6.48 -9.00 15.57
C LYS A 169 -6.27 -7.60 16.15
N LEU A 170 -5.84 -6.65 15.32
CA LEU A 170 -5.67 -5.25 15.73
C LEU A 170 -6.99 -4.64 16.21
N LYS A 171 -8.11 -4.93 15.56
CA LYS A 171 -9.44 -4.44 15.95
C LYS A 171 -9.88 -4.91 17.34
N ILE A 172 -9.41 -6.08 17.80
CA ILE A 172 -9.70 -6.58 19.14
C ILE A 172 -9.02 -5.70 20.20
N SER A 173 -7.75 -5.33 20.00
CA SER A 173 -7.00 -4.48 20.93
C SER A 173 -7.24 -2.97 20.71
N ASN A 174 -7.64 -2.58 19.51
CA ASN A 174 -7.94 -1.20 19.12
C ASN A 174 -9.25 -1.14 18.32
N PRO A 175 -10.42 -1.10 19.00
CA PRO A 175 -11.72 -1.02 18.33
C PRO A 175 -11.87 0.20 17.40
N SER A 176 -11.10 1.27 17.63
CA SER A 176 -11.11 2.50 16.85
C SER A 176 -10.25 2.45 15.57
N ALA A 177 -9.48 1.37 15.34
CA ALA A 177 -8.64 1.25 14.15
C ALA A 177 -9.49 1.34 12.87
N LYS A 178 -9.10 2.21 11.93
CA LYS A 178 -9.84 2.43 10.68
C LYS A 178 -9.71 1.20 9.76
N PRO A 179 -10.73 0.87 8.95
CA PRO A 179 -10.67 -0.23 7.98
C PRO A 179 -9.51 -0.05 6.98
N LEU A 180 -9.01 -1.17 6.45
CA LEU A 180 -8.00 -1.15 5.39
C LEU A 180 -8.63 -0.86 4.03
N VAL A 181 -7.88 -0.20 3.16
CA VAL A 181 -8.14 -0.09 1.72
C VAL A 181 -6.93 -0.59 0.96
N TYR A 182 -7.18 -1.22 -0.19
CA TYR A 182 -6.15 -1.88 -0.97
C TYR A 182 -6.00 -1.24 -2.34
N VAL A 183 -4.77 -1.19 -2.83
CA VAL A 183 -4.43 -0.90 -4.22
C VAL A 183 -3.72 -2.14 -4.76
N ILE A 184 -4.05 -2.53 -5.99
CA ILE A 184 -3.41 -3.64 -6.71
C ILE A 184 -2.91 -3.14 -8.06
N GLY A 185 -2.02 -3.91 -8.66
CA GLY A 185 -1.37 -3.55 -9.93
C GLY A 185 0.01 -2.96 -9.67
N SER A 186 0.67 -2.56 -10.76
CA SER A 186 1.97 -1.91 -10.73
C SER A 186 2.08 -1.04 -11.98
N GLU A 187 2.74 0.10 -11.87
CA GLU A 187 3.17 0.88 -13.02
C GLU A 187 4.45 0.30 -13.65
N VAL A 188 4.61 0.58 -14.93
CA VAL A 188 5.84 0.28 -15.65
C VAL A 188 6.39 1.58 -16.21
N PRO A 189 7.58 2.05 -15.77
CA PRO A 189 8.49 1.44 -14.79
C PRO A 189 8.08 1.70 -13.32
N ILE A 190 8.47 0.78 -12.42
CA ILE A 190 8.27 0.81 -10.96
C ILE A 190 8.88 2.10 -10.36
N PRO A 191 8.29 2.70 -9.30
CA PRO A 191 8.79 3.93 -8.69
C PRO A 191 10.06 3.69 -7.87
N GLY A 192 10.95 4.69 -7.87
CA GLY A 192 12.31 4.58 -7.33
C GLY A 192 13.43 4.84 -8.37
N GLY A 193 13.04 5.16 -9.61
CA GLY A 193 13.97 5.47 -10.70
C GLY A 193 14.07 4.31 -11.69
N SER A 194 13.97 4.61 -12.99
CA SER A 194 14.11 3.59 -14.03
C SER A 194 15.54 3.04 -14.04
N GLN A 195 15.68 1.71 -13.95
CA GLN A 195 16.93 1.07 -14.39
C GLN A 195 17.05 1.08 -15.92
N ASP A 196 15.91 1.15 -16.63
CA ASP A 196 15.84 1.24 -18.09
C ASP A 196 15.31 2.63 -18.50
N ALA A 197 16.19 3.63 -18.58
CA ALA A 197 15.85 4.95 -19.14
C ALA A 197 15.52 4.91 -20.65
N GLU A 198 15.69 3.76 -21.30
CA GLU A 198 15.60 3.59 -22.76
C GLU A 198 14.20 3.20 -23.27
N LYS A 199 13.33 2.65 -22.41
CA LYS A 199 11.95 2.33 -22.79
C LYS A 199 11.07 3.51 -22.42
N GLY A 200 10.65 4.29 -23.42
CA GLY A 200 9.75 5.43 -23.24
C GLY A 200 8.46 5.08 -22.48
N ILE A 201 7.74 6.10 -22.02
CA ILE A 201 6.50 5.96 -21.23
C ILE A 201 5.50 5.08 -22.00
N GLN A 202 5.08 3.97 -21.39
CA GLN A 202 4.07 3.08 -21.95
C GLN A 202 2.72 3.37 -21.31
N ILE A 203 1.72 3.66 -22.14
CA ILE A 203 0.33 3.79 -21.69
C ILE A 203 -0.24 2.38 -21.51
N THR A 204 -0.76 2.09 -20.32
CA THR A 204 -1.44 0.82 -20.03
C THR A 204 -2.57 0.58 -21.02
N LYS A 205 -2.57 -0.58 -21.66
CA LYS A 205 -3.65 -0.95 -22.57
C LYS A 205 -4.88 -1.37 -21.77
N VAL A 206 -6.06 -1.04 -22.30
CA VAL A 206 -7.35 -1.37 -21.65
C VAL A 206 -7.47 -2.88 -21.40
N HIS A 207 -6.99 -3.72 -22.31
CA HIS A 207 -7.06 -5.17 -22.14
C HIS A 207 -6.21 -5.66 -20.96
N ASP A 208 -5.00 -5.13 -20.76
CA ASP A 208 -4.10 -5.52 -19.66
C ASP A 208 -4.72 -5.16 -18.31
N PHE A 209 -5.38 -4.00 -18.23
CA PHE A 209 -6.11 -3.57 -17.05
C PHE A 209 -7.28 -4.53 -16.73
N ILE A 210 -8.12 -4.82 -17.72
CA ILE A 210 -9.28 -5.73 -17.54
C ILE A 210 -8.81 -7.11 -17.09
N GLU A 211 -7.79 -7.67 -17.76
CA GLU A 211 -7.23 -8.96 -17.39
C GLU A 211 -6.73 -8.98 -15.94
N THR A 212 -5.97 -7.96 -15.53
CA THR A 212 -5.49 -7.84 -14.15
C THR A 212 -6.64 -7.85 -13.15
N VAL A 213 -7.67 -7.03 -13.38
CA VAL A 213 -8.84 -6.95 -12.49
C VAL A 213 -9.56 -8.29 -12.42
N GLU A 214 -9.85 -8.92 -13.56
CA GLU A 214 -10.58 -10.19 -13.59
C GLU A 214 -9.83 -11.32 -12.86
N VAL A 215 -8.51 -11.40 -13.04
CA VAL A 215 -7.69 -12.43 -12.41
C VAL A 215 -7.64 -12.22 -10.89
N PHE A 216 -7.49 -10.97 -10.42
CA PHE A 216 -7.57 -10.67 -9.00
C PHE A 216 -8.96 -10.97 -8.43
N GLU A 217 -10.05 -10.58 -9.11
CA GLU A 217 -11.41 -10.88 -8.65
C GLU A 217 -11.68 -12.38 -8.52
N LYS A 218 -11.29 -13.17 -9.53
CA LYS A 218 -11.41 -14.64 -9.52
C LYS A 218 -10.61 -15.24 -8.36
N THR A 219 -9.39 -14.76 -8.14
CA THR A 219 -8.51 -15.25 -7.07
C THR A 219 -9.04 -14.85 -5.69
N PHE A 220 -9.52 -13.63 -5.51
CA PHE A 220 -10.12 -13.18 -4.23
C PHE A 220 -11.36 -14.02 -3.88
N LYS A 221 -12.23 -14.30 -4.86
CA LYS A 221 -13.39 -15.21 -4.68
C LYS A 221 -12.95 -16.61 -4.25
N LYS A 222 -11.92 -17.17 -4.88
CA LYS A 222 -11.35 -18.50 -4.52
C LYS A 222 -10.92 -18.57 -3.05
N TYR A 223 -10.44 -17.47 -2.48
CA TYR A 223 -9.99 -17.41 -1.07
C TYR A 223 -10.98 -16.72 -0.11
N SER A 224 -12.24 -16.50 -0.54
CA SER A 224 -13.29 -15.85 0.26
C SER A 224 -12.90 -14.43 0.75
N LEU A 225 -12.20 -13.68 -0.10
CA LEU A 225 -11.83 -12.27 0.10
C LEU A 225 -12.61 -11.32 -0.82
N ASP A 226 -13.72 -11.79 -1.41
CA ASP A 226 -14.58 -11.04 -2.33
C ASP A 226 -15.32 -9.85 -1.70
N LYS A 227 -15.29 -9.73 -0.37
CA LYS A 227 -15.92 -8.66 0.42
C LYS A 227 -14.91 -7.73 1.09
N VAL A 228 -13.63 -7.87 0.75
CA VAL A 228 -12.52 -7.04 1.28
C VAL A 228 -12.46 -5.70 0.54
#